data_AF-A0A955NJY6-F1
#
_entry.id   AF-A0A955NJY6-F1
#
_cell.length_a   1.000
_cell.length_b   1.000
_cell.length_c   1.000
_cell.angle_alpha   90.00
_cell.angle_beta   90.00
_cell.angle_gamma   90.00
#
_symmetry.space_group_name_H-M   'P 1'
#
loop_
_entity.id
_entity.type
_entity.pdbx_description
1 polymer ?
#
loop_
_entity_poly.entity_id
_entity_poly.type
_entity_poly.pdbx_seq_one_letter_code
_entity_poly.pdbx_strand_id
1 'polypeptide(L)'
;FASAEEYLGFGSRISIVPDTNGDGIEDIAVGAPDSLDDDDLKAGKIFVFDGSDDSILSVIDPLKPHTEDLNFGSVFTAIPDINGNGSSEIVVGLDSIGNGEVHAIDSDTNQVLWSFMGSTNQELGSDLDLLDDLNGDGIPEILEGARPESTPESATAYVVSGSDGSIWRTLVLDDPDLPKQMFGDAVASVPDLNGNGKMDALIGAPSANAGIGHVYVFDPTTGSLLYDIPGQNPAMAGRFGEEVAGVPDVDGDGFGDLLVSAPNEEVLGENEAGRVHVYSGVDGSFLYSLESLAPD
;
A
#
# COMPACT_ATOMS: atom_id res chain seq x y z
N PHE A 1 -16.00 -5.75 26.95
CA PHE A 1 -14.99 -4.69 26.83
C PHE A 1 -13.69 -5.41 26.60
N ALA A 2 -13.23 -5.39 25.34
CA ALA A 2 -11.89 -5.81 24.96
C ALA A 2 -10.85 -5.13 25.87
N SER A 3 -9.74 -5.79 26.17
CA SER A 3 -8.70 -5.21 27.02
C SER A 3 -8.00 -4.06 26.27
N ALA A 4 -7.40 -3.11 26.99
CA ALA A 4 -6.66 -2.03 26.34
C ALA A 4 -5.46 -2.53 25.50
N GLU A 5 -5.02 -3.78 25.75
CA GLU A 5 -3.92 -4.44 25.05
C GLU A 5 -4.32 -4.95 23.66
N GLU A 6 -5.62 -5.13 23.38
CA GLU A 6 -6.16 -5.54 22.08
C GLU A 6 -6.28 -4.40 21.06
N TYR A 7 -6.03 -3.15 21.47
CA TYR A 7 -6.13 -1.96 20.61
C TYR A 7 -4.81 -1.20 20.50
N LEU A 8 -3.69 -1.82 20.86
CA LEU A 8 -2.40 -1.17 20.73
C LEU A 8 -2.09 -0.98 19.23
N GLY A 9 -1.68 0.23 18.87
CA GLY A 9 -1.44 0.60 17.48
C GLY A 9 -2.71 0.77 16.64
N PHE A 10 -3.91 0.74 17.25
CA PHE A 10 -5.18 0.89 16.52
C PHE A 10 -5.21 2.16 15.67
N GLY A 11 -5.58 2.00 14.39
CA GLY A 11 -5.61 3.09 13.41
C GLY A 11 -4.32 3.26 12.62
N SER A 12 -3.37 2.30 12.70
CA SER A 12 -2.14 2.33 11.89
C SER A 12 -2.41 2.27 10.39
N ARG A 13 -3.45 1.54 10.00
CA ARG A 13 -3.92 1.38 8.62
C ARG A 13 -5.44 1.28 8.63
N ILE A 14 -6.06 1.86 7.61
CA ILE A 14 -7.51 1.85 7.40
C ILE A 14 -7.76 1.41 5.97
N SER A 15 -8.76 0.59 5.73
CA SER A 15 -9.23 0.21 4.40
C SER A 15 -10.76 0.23 4.36
N ILE A 16 -11.32 0.66 3.24
CA ILE A 16 -12.76 0.53 2.97
C ILE A 16 -13.05 -0.91 2.59
N VAL A 17 -14.06 -1.49 3.22
CA VAL A 17 -14.53 -2.85 2.95
C VAL A 17 -15.88 -2.72 2.24
N PRO A 18 -16.10 -3.37 1.09
CA PRO A 18 -17.44 -3.41 0.49
C PRO A 18 -18.47 -3.93 1.50
N ASP A 19 -19.65 -3.32 1.52
CA ASP A 19 -20.80 -3.66 2.38
C ASP A 19 -20.95 -5.18 2.56
N THR A 20 -20.48 -5.67 3.72
CA THR A 20 -20.38 -7.11 4.01
C THR A 20 -21.62 -7.60 4.77
N ASN A 21 -22.31 -6.70 5.47
CA ASN A 21 -23.50 -7.02 6.27
C ASN A 21 -24.81 -6.83 5.48
N GLY A 22 -24.75 -6.23 4.28
CA GLY A 22 -25.86 -6.01 3.36
C GLY A 22 -26.79 -4.85 3.74
N ASP A 23 -26.31 -3.89 4.51
CA ASP A 23 -27.10 -2.74 4.97
C ASP A 23 -27.10 -1.55 3.97
N GLY A 24 -26.27 -1.63 2.92
CA GLY A 24 -26.11 -0.66 1.86
C GLY A 24 -25.03 0.40 2.13
N ILE A 25 -24.25 0.27 3.20
CA ILE A 25 -23.16 1.17 3.58
C ILE A 25 -21.85 0.37 3.58
N GLU A 26 -20.78 0.97 3.03
CA GLU A 26 -19.45 0.36 3.06
C GLU A 26 -18.92 0.28 4.48
N ASP A 27 -18.25 -0.81 4.79
CA ASP A 27 -17.66 -1.11 6.09
C ASP A 27 -16.21 -0.60 6.17
N ILE A 28 -15.61 -0.68 7.37
CA ILE A 28 -14.26 -0.14 7.61
C ILE A 28 -13.40 -1.18 8.32
N ALA A 29 -12.26 -1.53 7.73
CA ALA A 29 -11.24 -2.33 8.40
C ALA A 29 -10.16 -1.42 9.00
N VAL A 30 -9.76 -1.69 10.24
CA VAL A 30 -8.77 -0.92 10.99
C VAL A 30 -7.72 -1.84 11.63
N GLY A 31 -6.46 -1.56 11.36
CA GLY A 31 -5.32 -2.29 11.89
C GLY A 31 -4.94 -1.87 13.31
N ALA A 32 -4.48 -2.83 14.10
CA ALA A 32 -3.90 -2.64 15.43
C ALA A 32 -2.66 -3.55 15.60
N PRO A 33 -1.55 -3.23 14.90
CA PRO A 33 -0.38 -4.10 14.77
C PRO A 33 0.39 -4.34 16.06
N ASP A 34 0.24 -3.47 17.06
CA ASP A 34 0.88 -3.64 18.37
C ASP A 34 0.03 -4.47 19.34
N SER A 35 -1.13 -4.97 18.92
CA SER A 35 -2.02 -5.76 19.77
C SER A 35 -1.35 -7.03 20.27
N LEU A 36 -1.50 -7.29 21.57
CA LEU A 36 -0.89 -8.45 22.21
C LEU A 36 -1.72 -9.71 21.99
N ASP A 37 -1.05 -10.85 21.76
CA ASP A 37 -1.67 -12.17 21.79
C ASP A 37 -1.66 -12.79 23.20
N ASP A 38 -2.14 -14.03 23.33
CA ASP A 38 -2.20 -14.74 24.62
C ASP A 38 -0.82 -14.99 25.27
N ASP A 39 0.27 -14.87 24.50
CA ASP A 39 1.65 -15.06 24.93
C ASP A 39 2.40 -13.71 25.12
N ASP A 40 1.67 -12.58 25.15
CA ASP A 40 2.19 -11.21 25.27
C ASP A 40 3.11 -10.77 24.10
N LEU A 41 3.00 -11.39 22.93
CA LEU A 41 3.70 -10.98 21.70
C LEU A 41 2.87 -9.93 20.94
N LYS A 42 3.53 -8.98 20.26
CA LYS A 42 2.86 -8.02 19.36
C LYS A 42 2.53 -8.71 18.04
N ALA A 43 1.59 -9.63 18.12
CA ALA A 43 1.13 -10.39 16.99
C ALA A 43 0.27 -9.53 16.06
N GLY A 44 -0.44 -8.54 16.59
CA GLY A 44 -1.29 -7.62 15.83
C GLY A 44 -2.70 -8.16 15.54
N LYS A 45 -3.63 -7.29 15.14
CA LYS A 45 -5.03 -7.62 14.81
C LYS A 45 -5.58 -6.67 13.74
N ILE A 46 -6.65 -7.09 13.05
CA ILE A 46 -7.47 -6.21 12.20
C ILE A 46 -8.93 -6.30 12.67
N PHE A 47 -9.58 -5.16 12.79
CA PHE A 47 -10.99 -5.06 13.19
C PHE A 47 -11.82 -4.59 12.00
N VAL A 48 -12.91 -5.29 11.68
CA VAL A 48 -13.88 -4.84 10.69
C VAL A 48 -15.09 -4.26 11.43
N PHE A 49 -15.39 -3.00 11.13
CA PHE A 49 -16.49 -2.23 11.70
C PHE A 49 -17.57 -2.01 10.67
N ASP A 50 -18.80 -2.10 11.13
CA ASP A 50 -20.00 -1.67 10.43
C ASP A 50 -19.93 -0.17 10.17
N GLY A 51 -19.97 0.23 8.90
CA GLY A 51 -19.90 1.64 8.51
C GLY A 51 -21.12 2.47 8.90
N SER A 52 -22.23 1.83 9.28
CA SER A 52 -23.49 2.49 9.64
C SER A 52 -23.58 2.82 11.13
N ASP A 53 -23.01 1.99 12.01
CA ASP A 53 -23.22 2.06 13.46
C ASP A 53 -21.99 1.82 14.34
N ASP A 54 -20.81 1.67 13.74
CA ASP A 54 -19.51 1.43 14.38
C ASP A 54 -19.44 0.11 15.18
N SER A 55 -20.39 -0.82 14.99
CA SER A 55 -20.31 -2.14 15.62
C SER A 55 -19.22 -3.01 14.98
N ILE A 56 -18.59 -3.88 15.77
CA ILE A 56 -17.58 -4.80 15.23
C ILE A 56 -18.30 -5.96 14.54
N LEU A 57 -18.07 -6.10 13.23
CA LEU A 57 -18.57 -7.20 12.42
C LEU A 57 -17.68 -8.42 12.54
N SER A 58 -16.35 -8.22 12.45
CA SER A 58 -15.38 -9.30 12.62
C SER A 58 -14.04 -8.82 13.20
N VAL A 59 -13.27 -9.77 13.72
CA VAL A 59 -11.90 -9.55 14.21
C VAL A 59 -11.00 -10.60 13.59
N ILE A 60 -10.02 -10.12 12.84
CA ILE A 60 -9.06 -10.97 12.15
C ILE A 60 -7.83 -11.09 13.02
N ASP A 61 -7.57 -12.33 13.39
CA ASP A 61 -6.46 -12.72 14.25
C ASP A 61 -5.18 -13.01 13.44
N PRO A 62 -4.01 -12.81 14.05
CA PRO A 62 -2.73 -13.08 13.41
C PRO A 62 -2.56 -14.59 13.15
N LEU A 63 -1.87 -14.92 12.06
CA LEU A 63 -1.65 -16.30 11.64
C LEU A 63 -0.84 -17.08 12.70
N LYS A 64 -1.34 -18.24 13.12
CA LYS A 64 -0.69 -19.13 14.09
C LYS A 64 -0.15 -20.40 13.41
N PRO A 65 0.94 -21.00 13.94
CA PRO A 65 1.75 -20.54 15.07
C PRO A 65 2.74 -19.45 14.64
N HIS A 66 2.98 -18.49 15.52
CA HIS A 66 4.10 -17.56 15.47
C HIS A 66 4.82 -17.56 16.82
N THR A 67 6.07 -17.13 16.82
CA THR A 67 6.91 -17.06 18.04
C THR A 67 7.60 -15.71 18.19
N GLU A 68 7.23 -14.74 17.36
CA GLU A 68 7.79 -13.41 17.27
C GLU A 68 6.69 -12.41 16.89
N ASP A 69 6.99 -11.12 17.03
CA ASP A 69 6.10 -10.04 16.63
C ASP A 69 5.88 -10.09 15.11
N LEU A 70 4.62 -10.05 14.67
CA LEU A 70 4.27 -10.12 13.25
C LEU A 70 3.91 -8.75 12.66
N ASN A 71 3.60 -7.77 13.52
CA ASN A 71 2.98 -6.50 13.13
C ASN A 71 1.71 -6.69 12.29
N PHE A 72 0.95 -7.78 12.49
CA PHE A 72 -0.25 -8.09 11.70
C PHE A 72 -1.26 -6.94 11.76
N GLY A 73 -1.73 -6.47 10.60
CA GLY A 73 -2.57 -5.28 10.52
C GLY A 73 -1.81 -3.97 10.33
N SER A 74 -0.50 -4.00 10.10
CA SER A 74 0.26 -2.84 9.60
C SER A 74 -0.07 -2.54 8.14
N VAL A 75 -0.22 -3.57 7.31
CA VAL A 75 -0.49 -3.47 5.87
C VAL A 75 -1.62 -4.42 5.51
N PHE A 76 -2.73 -3.88 5.01
CA PHE A 76 -3.83 -4.69 4.49
C PHE A 76 -4.72 -3.89 3.53
N THR A 77 -5.49 -4.62 2.72
CA THR A 77 -6.58 -4.10 1.91
C THR A 77 -7.75 -5.09 1.89
N ALA A 78 -8.95 -4.64 1.55
CA ALA A 78 -10.10 -5.51 1.36
C ALA A 78 -10.25 -5.93 -0.10
N ILE A 79 -10.69 -7.14 -0.37
CA ILE A 79 -11.10 -7.61 -1.71
C ILE A 79 -12.55 -8.11 -1.64
N PRO A 80 -13.28 -8.14 -2.77
CA PRO A 80 -14.61 -8.74 -2.81
C PRO A 80 -14.61 -10.19 -2.32
N ASP A 81 -15.80 -10.70 -1.98
CA ASP A 81 -16.01 -12.11 -1.64
C ASP A 81 -15.49 -13.04 -2.75
N ILE A 82 -14.40 -13.77 -2.46
CA ILE A 82 -13.80 -14.74 -3.39
C ILE A 82 -14.22 -16.18 -3.08
N ASN A 83 -14.86 -16.43 -1.94
CA ASN A 83 -15.18 -17.79 -1.48
C ASN A 83 -16.70 -18.10 -1.50
N GLY A 84 -17.52 -17.09 -1.76
CA GLY A 84 -18.97 -17.18 -1.90
C GLY A 84 -19.73 -17.20 -0.57
N ASN A 85 -19.12 -16.77 0.54
CA ASN A 85 -19.77 -16.71 1.86
C ASN A 85 -20.65 -15.46 2.05
N GLY A 86 -20.55 -14.48 1.16
CA GLY A 86 -21.27 -13.20 1.21
C GLY A 86 -20.50 -12.06 1.87
N SER A 87 -19.28 -12.30 2.35
CA SER A 87 -18.43 -11.32 3.03
C SER A 87 -17.18 -10.98 2.23
N SER A 88 -16.77 -9.71 2.26
CA SER A 88 -15.49 -9.29 1.68
C SER A 88 -14.32 -9.89 2.46
N GLU A 89 -13.21 -10.15 1.78
CA GLU A 89 -12.01 -10.75 2.38
C GLU A 89 -10.93 -9.72 2.62
N ILE A 90 -9.99 -10.03 3.50
CA ILE A 90 -8.87 -9.13 3.80
C ILE A 90 -7.58 -9.75 3.30
N VAL A 91 -6.82 -8.97 2.54
CA VAL A 91 -5.47 -9.30 2.12
C VAL A 91 -4.48 -8.57 3.02
N VAL A 92 -3.56 -9.29 3.62
CA VAL A 92 -2.57 -8.78 4.57
C VAL A 92 -1.17 -8.97 4.03
N GLY A 93 -0.34 -7.93 4.12
CA GLY A 93 1.10 -7.99 3.86
C GLY A 93 1.87 -8.14 5.16
N LEU A 94 2.87 -9.03 5.17
CA LEU A 94 3.71 -9.35 6.33
C LEU A 94 5.18 -9.27 5.92
N ASP A 95 5.68 -8.04 5.76
CA ASP A 95 7.06 -7.75 5.33
C ASP A 95 8.13 -8.13 6.37
N SER A 96 7.71 -8.33 7.62
CA SER A 96 8.58 -8.57 8.77
C SER A 96 8.99 -10.05 8.94
N ILE A 97 8.48 -10.96 8.10
CA ILE A 97 8.73 -12.40 8.20
C ILE A 97 9.51 -12.90 6.97
N GLY A 98 10.70 -13.46 7.17
CA GLY A 98 11.44 -14.14 6.10
C GLY A 98 11.74 -13.23 4.91
N ASN A 99 11.15 -13.54 3.75
CA ASN A 99 11.23 -12.71 2.52
C ASN A 99 9.95 -11.87 2.30
N GLY A 100 9.14 -11.70 3.33
CA GLY A 100 7.78 -11.20 3.26
C GLY A 100 6.76 -12.24 2.78
N GLU A 101 5.53 -12.11 3.26
CA GLU A 101 4.39 -12.94 2.88
C GLU A 101 3.13 -12.09 2.65
N VAL A 102 2.24 -12.56 1.78
CA VAL A 102 0.93 -11.95 1.55
C VAL A 102 -0.13 -13.03 1.64
N HIS A 103 -1.22 -12.75 2.35
CA HIS A 103 -2.31 -13.72 2.58
C HIS A 103 -3.67 -13.08 2.35
N ALA A 104 -4.55 -13.74 1.58
CA ALA A 104 -5.98 -13.47 1.67
C ALA A 104 -6.59 -14.31 2.79
N ILE A 105 -7.38 -13.67 3.63
CA ILE A 105 -7.98 -14.24 4.83
C ILE A 105 -9.48 -14.01 4.76
N ASP A 106 -10.24 -15.09 4.92
CA ASP A 106 -11.69 -15.04 5.13
C ASP A 106 -11.99 -14.24 6.40
N SER A 107 -12.69 -13.12 6.24
CA SER A 107 -12.86 -12.14 7.32
C SER A 107 -13.79 -12.63 8.45
N ASP A 108 -14.61 -13.66 8.20
CA ASP A 108 -15.54 -14.23 9.18
C ASP A 108 -14.94 -15.40 9.96
N THR A 109 -14.05 -16.17 9.34
CA THR A 109 -13.54 -17.45 9.84
C THR A 109 -12.06 -17.46 10.16
N ASN A 110 -11.33 -16.40 9.80
CA ASN A 110 -9.86 -16.29 9.91
C ASN A 110 -9.11 -17.40 9.14
N GLN A 111 -9.75 -17.99 8.13
CA GLN A 111 -9.13 -18.99 7.27
C GLN A 111 -8.33 -18.33 6.17
N VAL A 112 -7.07 -18.74 6.00
CA VAL A 112 -6.26 -18.34 4.85
C VAL A 112 -6.84 -19.01 3.59
N LEU A 113 -7.23 -18.18 2.62
CA LEU A 113 -7.79 -18.61 1.34
C LEU A 113 -6.67 -18.89 0.33
N TRP A 114 -5.68 -17.99 0.26
CA TRP A 114 -4.45 -18.18 -0.51
C TRP A 114 -3.28 -17.43 0.16
N SER A 115 -2.06 -17.82 -0.20
CA SER A 115 -0.82 -17.17 0.26
C SER A 115 0.18 -17.03 -0.88
N PHE A 116 0.97 -15.96 -0.83
CA PHE A 116 2.11 -15.71 -1.69
C PHE A 116 3.33 -15.37 -0.83
N MET A 117 4.50 -15.89 -1.18
CA MET A 117 5.75 -15.69 -0.42
C MET A 117 6.78 -15.00 -1.30
N GLY A 118 7.53 -14.07 -0.72
CA GLY A 118 8.53 -13.31 -1.45
C GLY A 118 9.74 -14.13 -1.87
N SER A 119 10.43 -13.64 -2.90
CA SER A 119 11.71 -14.20 -3.32
C SER A 119 12.83 -13.77 -2.37
N THR A 120 13.96 -14.49 -2.38
CA THR A 120 15.11 -14.18 -1.52
C THR A 120 15.55 -12.72 -1.62
N ASN A 121 15.82 -12.08 -0.48
CA ASN A 121 16.24 -10.67 -0.34
C ASN A 121 15.18 -9.64 -0.77
N GLN A 122 13.90 -10.01 -0.68
CA GLN A 122 12.78 -9.08 -0.78
C GLN A 122 12.04 -9.06 0.54
N GLU A 123 11.37 -7.95 0.83
CA GLU A 123 10.41 -7.81 1.92
C GLU A 123 9.05 -7.59 1.25
N LEU A 124 8.46 -8.69 0.77
CA LEU A 124 7.15 -8.75 0.13
C LEU A 124 6.04 -8.25 1.08
N GLY A 125 5.05 -7.56 0.55
CA GLY A 125 3.95 -7.02 1.33
C GLY A 125 4.34 -5.80 2.17
N SER A 126 5.33 -5.02 1.72
CA SER A 126 5.68 -3.76 2.37
C SER A 126 4.59 -2.70 2.25
N ASP A 127 3.82 -2.75 1.16
CA ASP A 127 2.58 -1.99 1.00
C ASP A 127 1.66 -2.68 -0.04
N LEU A 128 0.37 -2.39 0.03
CA LEU A 128 -0.67 -2.99 -0.81
C LEU A 128 -1.68 -1.94 -1.27
N ASP A 129 -2.12 -2.03 -2.53
CA ASP A 129 -3.30 -1.33 -3.01
C ASP A 129 -4.07 -2.14 -4.07
N LEU A 130 -5.34 -1.83 -4.29
CA LEU A 130 -6.16 -2.48 -5.31
C LEU A 130 -5.99 -1.81 -6.67
N LEU A 131 -5.88 -2.61 -7.72
CA LEU A 131 -6.00 -2.17 -9.11
C LEU A 131 -7.39 -2.53 -9.65
N ASP A 132 -7.62 -2.28 -10.94
CA ASP A 132 -8.78 -2.83 -11.62
C ASP A 132 -8.72 -4.37 -11.70
N ASP A 133 -9.82 -4.99 -12.12
CA ASP A 133 -9.78 -6.34 -12.70
C ASP A 133 -9.11 -6.26 -14.10
N LEU A 134 -7.83 -6.61 -14.15
CA LEU A 134 -6.97 -6.60 -15.32
C LEU A 134 -6.96 -7.96 -16.04
N ASN A 135 -7.20 -9.04 -15.31
CA ASN A 135 -7.19 -10.40 -15.85
C ASN A 135 -8.57 -10.85 -16.40
N GLY A 136 -9.66 -10.18 -15.99
CA GLY A 136 -11.04 -10.40 -16.42
C GLY A 136 -11.79 -11.49 -15.64
N ASP A 137 -11.36 -11.84 -14.43
CA ASP A 137 -12.00 -12.86 -13.58
C ASP A 137 -13.11 -12.29 -12.68
N GLY A 138 -13.28 -10.97 -12.66
CA GLY A 138 -14.26 -10.25 -11.85
C GLY A 138 -13.79 -9.87 -10.45
N ILE A 139 -12.56 -10.22 -10.08
CA ILE A 139 -11.91 -9.81 -8.83
C ILE A 139 -10.77 -8.85 -9.16
N PRO A 140 -10.69 -7.68 -8.50
CA PRO A 140 -9.55 -6.77 -8.64
C PRO A 140 -8.19 -7.43 -8.46
N GLU A 141 -7.21 -7.01 -9.25
CA GLU A 141 -5.80 -7.30 -8.98
C GLU A 141 -5.29 -6.46 -7.80
N ILE A 142 -4.20 -6.93 -7.20
CA ILE A 142 -3.54 -6.28 -6.07
C ILE A 142 -2.15 -5.84 -6.52
N LEU A 143 -1.85 -4.55 -6.35
CA LEU A 143 -0.51 -4.01 -6.46
C LEU A 143 0.23 -4.22 -5.15
N GLU A 144 1.41 -4.81 -5.23
CA GLU A 144 2.14 -5.25 -4.05
C GLU A 144 3.61 -4.81 -4.12
N GLY A 145 4.01 -4.09 -3.06
CA GLY A 145 5.36 -3.61 -2.86
C GLY A 145 6.28 -4.71 -2.32
N ALA A 146 7.39 -4.95 -3.01
CA ALA A 146 8.41 -5.90 -2.61
C ALA A 146 9.77 -5.21 -2.45
N ARG A 147 9.92 -4.47 -1.36
CA ARG A 147 11.13 -3.66 -1.12
C ARG A 147 12.37 -4.57 -1.03
N PRO A 148 13.49 -4.23 -1.68
CA PRO A 148 14.68 -5.07 -1.65
C PRO A 148 15.41 -4.93 -0.31
N GLU A 149 15.72 -6.06 0.35
CA GLU A 149 16.42 -6.10 1.64
C GLU A 149 17.87 -5.58 1.51
N SER A 150 18.46 -5.68 0.31
CA SER A 150 19.79 -5.12 0.03
C SER A 150 19.97 -4.65 -1.42
N THR A 151 20.83 -3.63 -1.60
CA THR A 151 21.20 -3.10 -2.91
C THR A 151 22.09 -4.08 -3.69
N PRO A 152 21.98 -4.25 -5.03
CA PRO A 152 20.92 -3.83 -5.95
C PRO A 152 20.59 -4.95 -6.97
N GLU A 153 19.78 -5.97 -6.63
CA GLU A 153 19.59 -7.09 -7.58
C GLU A 153 18.23 -7.15 -8.29
N SER A 154 17.15 -6.59 -7.76
CA SER A 154 15.93 -6.35 -8.54
C SER A 154 14.96 -5.45 -7.78
N ALA A 155 14.63 -4.29 -8.35
CA ALA A 155 13.54 -3.45 -7.87
C ALA A 155 12.26 -3.90 -8.55
N THR A 156 11.38 -4.54 -7.78
CA THR A 156 10.16 -5.13 -8.32
C THR A 156 8.96 -4.78 -7.46
N ALA A 157 7.83 -4.59 -8.12
CA ALA A 157 6.52 -4.71 -7.51
C ALA A 157 5.75 -5.80 -8.25
N TYR A 158 4.79 -6.43 -7.60
CA TYR A 158 3.98 -7.48 -8.19
C TYR A 158 2.55 -6.99 -8.39
N VAL A 159 1.94 -7.47 -9.47
CA VAL A 159 0.50 -7.40 -9.68
C VAL A 159 -0.02 -8.82 -9.56
N VAL A 160 -0.81 -9.06 -8.53
CA VAL A 160 -1.25 -10.39 -8.10
C VAL A 160 -2.76 -10.48 -8.24
N SER A 161 -3.27 -11.60 -8.75
CA SER A 161 -4.72 -11.82 -8.82
C SER A 161 -5.31 -11.90 -7.42
N GLY A 162 -6.33 -11.09 -7.14
CA GLY A 162 -7.03 -11.15 -5.85
C GLY A 162 -7.80 -12.45 -5.64
N SER A 163 -8.14 -13.18 -6.72
CA SER A 163 -8.94 -14.40 -6.63
C SER A 163 -8.14 -15.62 -6.15
N ASP A 164 -6.85 -15.72 -6.51
CA ASP A 164 -6.04 -16.91 -6.20
C ASP A 164 -4.59 -16.63 -5.77
N GLY A 165 -4.17 -15.38 -5.70
CA GLY A 165 -2.81 -15.01 -5.30
C GLY A 165 -1.75 -15.29 -6.37
N SER A 166 -2.13 -15.62 -7.60
CA SER A 166 -1.16 -15.85 -8.67
C SER A 166 -0.59 -14.55 -9.22
N ILE A 167 0.72 -14.53 -9.52
CA ILE A 167 1.37 -13.37 -10.14
C ILE A 167 0.84 -13.22 -11.56
N TRP A 168 0.08 -12.15 -11.80
CA TRP A 168 -0.35 -11.76 -13.13
C TRP A 168 0.74 -10.97 -13.87
N ARG A 169 1.45 -10.08 -13.15
CA ARG A 169 2.59 -9.34 -13.69
C ARG A 169 3.64 -9.02 -12.65
N THR A 170 4.88 -8.90 -13.10
CA THR A 170 5.97 -8.29 -12.33
C THR A 170 6.33 -6.95 -12.98
N LEU A 171 6.28 -5.88 -12.21
CA LEU A 171 6.76 -4.55 -12.61
C LEU A 171 8.23 -4.48 -12.24
N VAL A 172 9.11 -4.34 -13.24
CA VAL A 172 10.56 -4.37 -13.03
C VAL A 172 11.15 -3.03 -13.41
N LEU A 173 11.87 -2.41 -12.46
CA LEU A 173 12.71 -1.25 -12.74
C LEU A 173 14.13 -1.74 -13.11
N ASP A 174 14.35 -1.97 -14.41
CA ASP A 174 15.58 -2.53 -14.97
C ASP A 174 16.57 -1.48 -15.50
N ASP A 175 16.16 -0.21 -15.60
CA ASP A 175 17.05 0.89 -16.00
C ASP A 175 18.22 1.02 -15.00
N PRO A 176 19.48 0.86 -15.45
CA PRO A 176 20.64 0.94 -14.57
C PRO A 176 20.96 2.36 -14.10
N ASP A 177 20.44 3.38 -14.77
CA ASP A 177 20.70 4.79 -14.46
C ASP A 177 19.68 5.36 -13.46
N LEU A 178 18.58 4.63 -13.19
CA LEU A 178 17.54 5.02 -12.23
C LEU A 178 17.84 4.52 -10.79
N PRO A 179 17.73 5.40 -9.78
CA PRO A 179 18.04 5.05 -8.39
C PRO A 179 16.87 4.31 -7.71
N LYS A 180 17.10 3.09 -7.22
CA LYS A 180 16.02 2.16 -6.84
C LYS A 180 16.03 1.65 -5.39
N GLN A 181 16.70 2.38 -4.51
CA GLN A 181 16.77 2.01 -3.10
C GLN A 181 15.39 2.12 -2.45
N MET A 182 14.93 1.04 -1.80
CA MET A 182 13.58 0.91 -1.26
C MET A 182 12.47 1.11 -2.30
N PHE A 183 12.71 0.74 -3.57
CA PHE A 183 11.63 0.66 -4.55
C PHE A 183 10.55 -0.32 -4.06
N GLY A 184 9.29 0.09 -4.09
CA GLY A 184 8.17 -0.71 -3.58
C GLY A 184 7.86 -0.49 -2.10
N ASP A 185 8.53 0.46 -1.43
CA ASP A 185 8.24 0.78 -0.02
C ASP A 185 6.80 1.28 0.18
N ALA A 186 6.31 2.05 -0.79
CA ALA A 186 4.93 2.48 -0.88
C ALA A 186 4.41 2.24 -2.30
N VAL A 187 3.15 1.86 -2.42
CA VAL A 187 2.47 1.64 -3.69
C VAL A 187 1.07 2.25 -3.67
N ALA A 188 0.63 2.78 -4.81
CA ALA A 188 -0.73 3.25 -4.96
C ALA A 188 -1.22 2.98 -6.38
N SER A 189 -2.48 2.58 -6.49
CA SER A 189 -3.26 2.73 -7.70
C SER A 189 -3.50 4.22 -7.95
N VAL A 190 -3.43 4.60 -9.22
CA VAL A 190 -3.73 5.96 -9.66
C VAL A 190 -4.72 5.88 -10.82
N PRO A 191 -5.59 6.89 -11.02
CA PRO A 191 -6.50 6.89 -12.16
C PRO A 191 -5.75 6.68 -13.47
N ASP A 192 -6.43 6.23 -14.52
CA ASP A 192 -5.83 6.01 -15.85
C ASP A 192 -5.10 7.26 -16.36
N LEU A 193 -3.77 7.21 -16.44
CA LEU A 193 -2.91 8.34 -16.84
C LEU A 193 -2.50 8.25 -18.31
N ASN A 194 -2.51 7.04 -18.88
CA ASN A 194 -2.09 6.80 -20.26
C ASN A 194 -3.26 6.67 -21.25
N GLY A 195 -4.51 6.70 -20.76
CA GLY A 195 -5.73 6.66 -21.55
C GLY A 195 -6.13 5.27 -22.04
N ASN A 196 -5.65 4.19 -21.42
CA ASN A 196 -5.97 2.81 -21.81
C ASN A 196 -7.27 2.27 -21.18
N GLY A 197 -7.91 3.06 -20.30
CA GLY A 197 -9.13 2.73 -19.58
C GLY A 197 -8.91 1.89 -18.32
N LYS A 198 -7.67 1.77 -17.84
CA LYS A 198 -7.26 1.03 -16.64
C LYS A 198 -6.40 1.91 -15.74
N MET A 199 -6.50 1.72 -14.43
CA MET A 199 -5.64 2.37 -13.45
C MET A 199 -4.15 2.09 -13.74
N ASP A 200 -3.32 3.07 -13.44
CA ASP A 200 -1.87 2.95 -13.45
C ASP A 200 -1.33 2.70 -12.03
N ALA A 201 -0.04 2.39 -11.91
CA ALA A 201 0.62 2.09 -10.64
C ALA A 201 1.69 3.14 -10.32
N LEU A 202 1.60 3.75 -9.14
CA LEU A 202 2.60 4.67 -8.58
C LEU A 202 3.40 3.95 -7.50
N ILE A 203 4.72 3.99 -7.59
CA ILE A 203 5.62 3.24 -6.70
C ILE A 203 6.68 4.15 -6.12
N GLY A 204 6.78 4.17 -4.79
CA GLY A 204 7.76 4.91 -4.01
C GLY A 204 9.13 4.22 -3.92
N ALA A 205 10.18 5.03 -3.90
CA ALA A 205 11.56 4.64 -3.59
C ALA A 205 12.21 5.70 -2.68
N PRO A 206 11.78 5.85 -1.43
CA PRO A 206 12.15 6.98 -0.58
C PRO A 206 13.64 7.04 -0.23
N SER A 207 14.36 5.91 -0.28
CA SER A 207 15.81 5.88 -0.06
C SER A 207 16.64 6.10 -1.32
N ALA A 208 15.99 6.25 -2.48
CA ALA A 208 16.67 6.53 -3.75
C ALA A 208 17.49 7.81 -3.69
N ASN A 209 18.56 7.86 -4.50
CA ASN A 209 19.39 9.06 -4.68
C ASN A 209 19.90 9.64 -3.34
N ALA A 210 20.54 8.79 -2.53
CA ALA A 210 21.04 9.13 -1.20
C ALA A 210 19.95 9.62 -0.23
N GLY A 211 18.75 9.04 -0.33
CA GLY A 211 17.60 9.35 0.54
C GLY A 211 16.82 10.60 0.13
N ILE A 212 17.15 11.23 -0.99
CA ILE A 212 16.32 12.31 -1.56
C ILE A 212 14.95 11.75 -1.94
N GLY A 213 14.91 10.52 -2.46
CA GLY A 213 13.69 9.82 -2.84
C GLY A 213 13.33 9.95 -4.33
N HIS A 214 12.49 9.05 -4.79
CA HIS A 214 12.02 8.93 -6.17
C HIS A 214 10.65 8.27 -6.17
N VAL A 215 9.79 8.59 -7.14
CA VAL A 215 8.62 7.76 -7.49
C VAL A 215 8.63 7.37 -8.97
N TYR A 216 7.97 6.26 -9.27
CA TYR A 216 7.88 5.67 -10.60
C TYR A 216 6.43 5.38 -10.95
N VAL A 217 6.03 5.68 -12.18
CA VAL A 217 4.70 5.38 -12.70
C VAL A 217 4.79 4.26 -13.73
N PHE A 218 4.05 3.18 -13.51
CA PHE A 218 3.97 2.04 -14.41
C PHE A 218 2.56 1.86 -14.94
N ASP A 219 2.46 1.39 -16.18
CA ASP A 219 1.24 0.76 -16.68
C ASP A 219 1.24 -0.71 -16.20
N PRO A 220 0.38 -1.11 -15.25
CA PRO A 220 0.35 -2.47 -14.75
C PRO A 220 -0.16 -3.47 -15.79
N THR A 221 -0.86 -3.01 -16.84
CA THR A 221 -1.36 -3.87 -17.91
C THR A 221 -0.26 -4.31 -18.85
N THR A 222 0.72 -3.45 -19.12
CA THR A 222 1.86 -3.78 -20.00
C THR A 222 3.13 -4.10 -19.23
N GLY A 223 3.26 -3.60 -18.00
CA GLY A 223 4.49 -3.63 -17.19
C GLY A 223 5.50 -2.56 -17.57
N SER A 224 5.11 -1.60 -18.40
CA SER A 224 6.00 -0.55 -18.90
C SER A 224 6.12 0.57 -17.87
N LEU A 225 7.33 1.04 -17.62
CA LEU A 225 7.55 2.33 -16.97
C LEU A 225 7.04 3.44 -17.91
N LEU A 226 6.12 4.27 -17.43
CA LEU A 226 5.60 5.43 -18.17
C LEU A 226 6.53 6.62 -18.01
N TYR A 227 6.85 6.98 -16.77
CA TYR A 227 7.79 8.03 -16.39
C TYR A 227 8.19 7.94 -14.91
N ASP A 228 9.19 8.71 -14.52
CA ASP A 228 9.71 8.83 -13.16
C ASP A 228 9.71 10.30 -12.70
N ILE A 229 9.58 10.53 -11.39
CA ILE A 229 9.61 11.88 -10.80
C ILE A 229 10.66 11.93 -9.68
N PRO A 230 11.81 12.58 -9.90
CA PRO A 230 12.85 12.66 -8.89
C PRO A 230 12.49 13.66 -7.79
N GLY A 231 12.83 13.32 -6.54
CA GLY A 231 12.78 14.29 -5.45
C GLY A 231 13.71 15.48 -5.75
N GLN A 232 13.20 16.71 -5.58
CA GLN A 232 13.91 17.91 -6.03
C GLN A 232 14.80 18.56 -4.95
N ASN A 233 14.64 18.19 -3.68
CA ASN A 233 15.37 18.82 -2.57
C ASN A 233 16.54 17.95 -2.07
N PRO A 234 17.80 18.32 -2.38
CA PRO A 234 18.98 17.56 -1.99
C PRO A 234 19.46 17.84 -0.55
N ALA A 235 18.85 18.79 0.16
CA ALA A 235 19.46 19.37 1.37
C ALA A 235 19.57 18.37 2.53
N MET A 236 18.63 17.43 2.65
CA MET A 236 18.60 16.34 3.61
C MET A 236 17.81 15.21 2.97
N ALA A 237 18.04 13.96 3.34
CA ALA A 237 17.31 12.81 2.82
C ALA A 237 15.78 12.96 3.02
N GLY A 238 15.13 13.66 2.09
CA GLY A 238 13.74 14.13 2.21
C GLY A 238 12.71 13.01 2.16
N ARG A 239 13.14 11.80 1.78
CA ARG A 239 12.30 10.62 1.63
C ARG A 239 11.10 10.87 0.73
N PHE A 240 11.33 11.55 -0.38
CA PHE A 240 10.32 11.76 -1.41
C PHE A 240 9.80 10.42 -1.93
N GLY A 241 8.49 10.21 -1.90
CA GLY A 241 7.87 8.93 -2.23
C GLY A 241 7.80 7.95 -1.07
N GLU A 242 7.88 8.42 0.18
CA GLU A 242 7.65 7.58 1.35
C GLU A 242 6.19 7.14 1.49
N GLU A 243 5.27 8.02 1.09
CA GLU A 243 3.85 7.70 0.93
C GLU A 243 3.41 8.29 -0.41
N VAL A 244 2.54 7.57 -1.10
CA VAL A 244 2.04 7.95 -2.43
C VAL A 244 0.53 7.73 -2.50
N ALA A 245 -0.16 8.54 -3.31
CA ALA A 245 -1.58 8.35 -3.57
C ALA A 245 -1.99 8.91 -4.94
N GLY A 246 -2.94 8.26 -5.60
CA GLY A 246 -3.66 8.83 -6.72
C GLY A 246 -4.81 9.70 -6.24
N VAL A 247 -5.06 10.81 -6.93
CA VAL A 247 -6.24 11.65 -6.72
C VAL A 247 -6.98 11.88 -8.03
N PRO A 248 -8.27 12.22 -8.00
CA PRO A 248 -8.97 12.69 -9.19
C PRO A 248 -8.28 13.92 -9.78
N ASP A 249 -8.61 14.23 -11.03
CA ASP A 249 -8.19 15.44 -11.76
C ASP A 249 -8.38 16.72 -10.91
N VAL A 250 -7.28 17.29 -10.40
CA VAL A 250 -7.27 18.53 -9.61
C VAL A 250 -6.89 19.75 -10.44
N ASP A 251 -6.27 19.58 -11.61
CA ASP A 251 -5.82 20.68 -12.47
C ASP A 251 -6.75 20.97 -13.68
N GLY A 252 -7.68 20.07 -13.96
CA GLY A 252 -8.70 20.14 -14.98
C GLY A 252 -8.24 19.66 -16.37
N ASP A 253 -7.19 18.86 -16.47
CA ASP A 253 -6.66 18.34 -17.73
C ASP A 253 -7.37 17.06 -18.25
N GLY A 254 -8.21 16.46 -17.40
CA GLY A 254 -9.02 15.28 -17.70
C GLY A 254 -8.40 13.95 -17.26
N PHE A 255 -7.22 13.95 -16.65
CA PHE A 255 -6.54 12.78 -16.08
C PHE A 255 -6.42 12.92 -14.56
N GLY A 256 -6.23 11.80 -13.85
CA GLY A 256 -5.95 11.85 -12.41
C GLY A 256 -4.59 12.48 -12.12
N ASP A 257 -4.38 12.88 -10.88
CA ASP A 257 -3.13 13.49 -10.41
C ASP A 257 -2.49 12.67 -9.29
N LEU A 258 -1.26 13.03 -8.93
CA LEU A 258 -0.44 12.28 -7.99
C LEU A 258 -0.14 13.11 -6.74
N LEU A 259 -0.26 12.48 -5.57
CA LEU A 259 0.26 12.98 -4.31
C LEU A 259 1.51 12.20 -3.92
N VAL A 260 2.56 12.92 -3.56
CA VAL A 260 3.83 12.33 -3.13
C VAL A 260 4.32 13.01 -1.86
N SER A 261 4.50 12.25 -0.79
CA SER A 261 5.01 12.79 0.47
C SER A 261 6.55 12.88 0.45
N ALA A 262 7.07 13.86 1.19
CA ALA A 262 8.49 14.02 1.52
C ALA A 262 8.59 14.49 2.98
N PRO A 263 8.39 13.58 3.95
CA PRO A 263 8.19 13.96 5.35
C PRO A 263 9.43 14.58 6.00
N ASN A 264 10.62 14.31 5.46
CA ASN A 264 11.86 14.86 5.97
C ASN A 264 12.31 16.13 5.21
N GLU A 265 11.50 16.63 4.27
CA GLU A 265 11.86 17.82 3.50
C GLU A 265 11.94 19.07 4.40
N GLU A 266 12.99 19.87 4.17
CA GLU A 266 13.13 21.18 4.80
C GLU A 266 12.14 22.17 4.17
N VAL A 267 11.33 22.82 5.01
CA VAL A 267 10.35 23.83 4.59
C VAL A 267 10.64 25.14 5.31
N LEU A 268 10.90 26.20 4.53
CA LEU A 268 11.16 27.56 5.04
C LEU A 268 12.30 27.67 6.08
N GLY A 269 13.30 26.79 6.02
CA GLY A 269 14.42 26.77 6.96
C GLY A 269 14.23 25.84 8.16
N GLU A 270 13.06 25.20 8.29
CA GLU A 270 12.78 24.20 9.31
C GLU A 270 13.04 22.80 8.74
N ASN A 271 14.01 22.10 9.34
CA ASN A 271 14.35 20.73 8.96
C ASN A 271 13.23 19.78 9.34
N GLU A 272 13.00 18.73 8.53
CA GLU A 272 12.01 17.68 8.82
C GLU A 272 10.59 18.23 9.04
N ALA A 273 10.27 19.37 8.41
CA ALA A 273 8.95 20.00 8.50
C ALA A 273 7.90 19.26 7.66
N GLY A 274 8.36 18.52 6.65
CA GLY A 274 7.55 17.67 5.78
C GLY A 274 6.75 18.45 4.75
N ARG A 275 6.55 17.83 3.59
CA ARG A 275 5.76 18.38 2.50
C ARG A 275 5.03 17.27 1.75
N VAL A 276 3.86 17.59 1.19
CA VAL A 276 3.23 16.76 0.16
C VAL A 276 3.25 17.54 -1.15
N HIS A 277 3.71 16.90 -2.21
CA HIS A 277 3.76 17.48 -3.56
C HIS A 277 2.65 16.90 -4.40
N VAL A 278 2.06 17.74 -5.25
CA VAL A 278 1.03 17.38 -6.21
C VAL A 278 1.62 17.49 -7.61
N TYR A 279 1.48 16.43 -8.40
CA TYR A 279 1.98 16.35 -9.78
C TYR A 279 0.86 15.98 -10.73
N SER A 280 0.91 16.53 -11.95
CA SER A 280 0.03 16.09 -13.03
C SER A 280 0.27 14.63 -13.32
N GLY A 281 -0.79 13.83 -13.40
CA GLY A 281 -0.65 12.44 -13.81
C GLY A 281 -0.32 12.24 -15.29
N VAL A 282 -0.49 13.26 -16.14
CA VAL A 282 -0.19 13.11 -17.58
C VAL A 282 1.31 12.98 -17.86
N ASP A 283 2.12 13.78 -17.18
CA ASP A 283 3.55 13.89 -17.48
C ASP A 283 4.46 14.04 -16.24
N GLY A 284 3.90 13.94 -15.04
CA GLY A 284 4.63 14.13 -13.80
C GLY A 284 5.12 15.56 -13.58
N SER A 285 4.56 16.56 -14.29
CA SER A 285 4.89 17.96 -14.04
C SER A 285 4.37 18.42 -12.68
N PHE A 286 5.17 19.22 -11.99
CA PHE A 286 4.81 19.74 -10.67
C PHE A 286 3.66 20.75 -10.77
N LEU A 287 2.62 20.55 -9.95
CA LEU A 287 1.47 21.44 -9.86
C LEU A 287 1.62 22.41 -8.68
N TYR A 288 1.59 21.87 -7.45
CA TYR A 288 1.71 22.64 -6.22
C TYR A 288 2.11 21.73 -5.04
N SER A 289 2.40 22.33 -3.88
CA SER A 289 2.68 21.60 -2.63
C SER A 289 1.68 21.96 -1.53
N LEU A 290 1.46 21.02 -0.62
CA LEU A 290 0.78 21.19 0.65
C LEU A 290 1.85 21.25 1.75
N GLU A 291 1.79 22.28 2.59
CA GLU A 291 2.81 22.58 3.60
C GLU A 291 2.17 22.72 4.98
N SER A 292 2.90 22.32 6.03
CA SER A 292 2.40 22.28 7.40
C SER A 292 2.29 23.65 8.09
N LEU A 293 2.61 24.77 7.41
CA LEU A 293 2.66 26.10 8.01
C LEU A 293 1.95 27.14 7.14
N ALA A 294 0.88 27.73 7.68
CA ALA A 294 0.39 29.01 7.18
C ALA A 294 1.44 30.11 7.47
N PRO A 295 1.67 31.07 6.57
CA PRO A 295 2.41 32.27 6.94
C PRO A 295 1.61 33.03 8.01
N ASP A 296 2.26 33.37 9.13
CA ASP A 296 1.75 34.24 10.19
C ASP A 296 1.20 35.59 9.67
#